data_AF-A0A7J0GX83-F1
#
_entry.id   AF-A0A7J0GX83-F1
#
_cell.length_a   1.000
_cell.length_b   1.000
_cell.length_c   1.000
_cell.angle_alpha   90.00
_cell.angle_beta   90.00
_cell.angle_gamma   90.00
#
_symmetry.space_group_name_H-M   'P 1'
#
loop_
_entity.id
_entity.type
_entity.pdbx_description
1 polymer ?
#
loop_
_entity_poly.entity_id
_entity_poly.type
_entity_poly.pdbx_seq_one_letter_code
_entity_poly.pdbx_strand_id
1 'polypeptide(L)'
;MGKYGVVMNFTCMEMRDGKQSENASCSPEGLVRKVNMATKTAGTELAGENVLERYDAGTYSQVLTTSRSDSENGLSAFTYLRMNKRWFETENWKHLVDFMRNMSEGGRHTKLPKSDLSKTDLSIGFLTLKSARKTKEAALA
;
A
#
# COMPACT_ATOMS: atom_id res chain seq x y z
N MET A 1 -3.08 23.34 -5.74
CA MET A 1 -3.75 22.10 -5.27
C MET A 1 -4.60 22.37 -4.03
N GLY A 2 -4.05 22.90 -2.92
CA GLY A 2 -4.83 23.19 -1.70
C GLY A 2 -6.10 24.03 -1.91
N LYS A 3 -6.04 25.10 -2.72
CA LYS A 3 -7.22 25.93 -3.07
C LYS A 3 -8.41 25.13 -3.65
N TYR A 4 -8.13 24.02 -4.32
CA TYR A 4 -9.14 23.23 -5.04
C TYR A 4 -9.49 21.92 -4.33
N GLY A 5 -8.94 21.66 -3.14
CA GLY A 5 -9.19 20.43 -2.39
C GLY A 5 -8.77 19.15 -3.12
N VAL A 6 -7.81 19.25 -4.04
CA VAL A 6 -7.29 18.08 -4.78
C VAL A 6 -6.19 17.38 -3.99
N VAL A 7 -6.03 16.08 -4.23
CA VAL A 7 -4.95 15.25 -3.68
C VAL A 7 -3.82 15.16 -4.72
N MET A 8 -2.57 15.38 -4.29
CA MET A 8 -1.40 15.11 -5.12
C MET A 8 -1.10 13.62 -5.08
N ASN A 9 -1.15 12.91 -6.21
CA ASN A 9 -0.67 11.53 -6.29
C ASN A 9 0.77 11.52 -6.84
N PHE A 10 1.68 10.86 -6.12
CA PHE A 10 3.10 10.81 -6.49
C PHE A 10 3.60 9.37 -6.50
N THR A 11 4.55 9.07 -7.39
CA THR A 11 5.09 7.71 -7.56
C THR A 11 6.46 7.55 -6.87
N CYS A 12 7.09 6.38 -7.02
CA CYS A 12 8.40 6.03 -6.47
C CYS A 12 8.47 5.84 -4.94
N MET A 13 7.35 5.57 -4.28
CA MET A 13 7.31 5.43 -2.81
C MET A 13 8.10 4.22 -2.28
N GLU A 14 8.43 3.26 -3.14
CA GLU A 14 9.16 2.05 -2.80
C GLU A 14 10.68 2.15 -3.04
N MET A 15 11.13 3.20 -3.72
CA MET A 15 12.53 3.36 -4.10
C MET A 15 13.40 3.73 -2.90
N ARG A 16 14.66 3.28 -2.92
CA ARG A 16 15.69 3.57 -1.92
C ARG A 16 16.91 4.18 -2.58
N ASP A 17 17.55 5.14 -1.92
CA ASP A 17 18.75 5.80 -2.41
C ASP A 17 19.87 4.78 -2.60
N GLY A 18 20.08 3.90 -1.60
CA GLY A 18 21.08 2.82 -1.64
C GLY A 18 20.82 1.70 -2.65
N LYS A 19 19.75 1.78 -3.46
CA LYS A 19 19.48 0.88 -4.58
C LYS A 19 19.67 1.54 -5.95
N GLN A 20 20.04 2.82 -5.98
CA GLN A 20 20.32 3.55 -7.22
C GLN A 20 21.80 3.43 -7.60
N SER A 21 22.09 3.59 -8.88
CA SER A 21 23.48 3.68 -9.36
C SER A 21 24.14 4.96 -8.83
N GLU A 22 25.37 4.88 -8.33
CA GLU A 22 26.14 6.04 -7.85
C GLU A 22 26.29 7.13 -8.93
N ASN A 23 26.43 6.72 -10.19
CA ASN A 23 26.58 7.64 -11.32
C ASN A 23 25.28 8.39 -11.67
N ALA A 24 24.14 7.98 -11.12
CA ALA A 24 22.86 8.61 -11.41
C ALA A 24 22.59 9.87 -10.57
N SER A 25 23.41 10.13 -9.52
CA SER A 25 23.20 11.26 -8.59
C SER A 25 21.75 11.36 -8.10
N CYS A 26 21.13 10.21 -7.80
CA CYS A 26 19.70 10.07 -7.58
C CYS A 26 19.39 9.85 -6.09
N SER A 27 18.40 10.59 -5.57
CA SER A 27 17.89 10.43 -4.20
C SER A 27 16.35 10.36 -4.23
N PRO A 28 15.75 9.20 -4.58
CA PRO A 28 14.30 9.04 -4.52
C PRO A 28 13.73 9.32 -3.12
N GLU A 29 14.41 8.92 -2.05
CA GLU A 29 13.93 9.15 -0.67
C GLU A 29 13.97 10.64 -0.33
N GLY A 30 15.03 11.35 -0.75
CA GLY A 30 15.14 12.80 -0.62
C GLY A 30 14.07 13.54 -1.43
N LEU A 31 13.75 13.06 -2.63
CA LEU A 31 12.70 13.63 -3.48
C LEU A 31 11.32 13.46 -2.84
N VAL A 32 10.99 12.26 -2.37
CA VAL A 32 9.70 11.99 -1.69
C VAL A 32 9.54 12.87 -0.45
N ARG A 33 10.60 13.03 0.37
CA ARG A 33 10.57 13.96 1.52
C ARG A 33 10.26 15.40 1.11
N LYS A 34 10.86 15.90 0.03
CA LYS A 34 10.59 17.25 -0.49
C LYS A 34 9.15 17.40 -0.98
N VAL A 35 8.63 16.40 -1.69
CA VAL A 35 7.23 16.40 -2.14
C VAL A 35 6.28 16.43 -0.94
N ASN A 36 6.53 15.62 0.09
CA ASN A 36 5.70 15.61 1.30
C ASN A 36 5.69 16.96 2.03
N MET A 37 6.87 17.60 2.16
CA MET A 37 6.92 18.95 2.74
C MET A 37 6.16 19.97 1.88
N ALA A 38 6.30 19.90 0.56
CA ALA A 38 5.63 20.82 -0.35
C ALA A 38 4.09 20.68 -0.31
N THR A 39 3.57 19.44 -0.25
CA THR A 39 2.12 19.21 -0.11
C THR A 39 1.59 19.70 1.23
N LYS A 40 2.36 19.50 2.32
CA LYS A 40 2.06 20.07 3.64
C LYS A 40 1.97 21.60 3.59
N THR A 41 2.99 22.28 3.07
CA THR A 41 3.00 23.75 2.94
C THR A 41 1.85 24.26 2.06
N ALA A 42 1.48 23.52 1.03
CA ALA A 42 0.39 23.88 0.13
C ALA A 42 -1.01 23.51 0.66
N GLY A 43 -1.13 22.87 1.83
CA GLY A 43 -2.40 22.44 2.41
C GLY A 43 -3.14 21.42 1.54
N THR A 44 -2.42 20.49 0.91
CA THR A 44 -2.98 19.42 0.05
C THR A 44 -2.52 18.07 0.56
N GLU A 45 -3.36 17.05 0.42
CA GLU A 45 -2.99 15.69 0.78
C GLU A 45 -2.05 15.07 -0.27
N LEU A 46 -1.23 14.12 0.18
CA LEU A 46 -0.37 13.32 -0.67
C LEU A 46 -0.85 11.86 -0.69
N ALA A 47 -1.09 11.33 -1.88
CA ALA A 47 -1.25 9.90 -2.14
C ALA A 47 0.01 9.37 -2.84
N GLY A 48 0.21 8.05 -2.77
CA GLY A 48 1.42 7.42 -3.26
C GLY A 48 1.19 6.21 -4.17
N GLU A 49 2.17 5.94 -5.02
CA GLU A 49 2.26 4.73 -5.85
C GLU A 49 3.70 4.19 -5.85
N ASN A 50 3.87 2.90 -6.13
CA ASN A 50 5.17 2.37 -6.55
C ASN A 50 5.42 2.68 -8.04
N VAL A 51 6.68 2.67 -8.48
CA VAL A 51 7.02 2.82 -9.90
C VAL A 51 7.34 1.48 -10.58
N LEU A 52 7.99 0.57 -9.86
CA LEU A 52 8.40 -0.72 -10.39
C LEU A 52 7.59 -1.87 -9.78
N GLU A 53 7.37 -2.91 -10.59
CA GLU A 53 6.78 -4.17 -10.14
C GLU A 53 7.74 -4.89 -9.18
N ARG A 54 7.28 -5.10 -7.95
CA ARG A 54 8.06 -5.69 -6.83
C ARG A 54 7.12 -6.54 -5.96
N TYR A 55 7.69 -7.47 -5.19
CA TYR A 55 6.92 -8.39 -4.33
C TYR A 55 7.64 -8.75 -3.03
N ASP A 56 8.84 -8.21 -2.82
CA ASP A 56 9.67 -8.53 -1.66
C ASP A 56 9.29 -7.67 -0.45
N ALA A 57 9.48 -8.25 0.75
CA ALA A 57 9.18 -7.59 2.01
C ALA A 57 9.95 -6.26 2.20
N GLY A 58 11.15 -6.13 1.63
CA GLY A 58 11.97 -4.92 1.73
C GLY A 58 11.33 -3.72 1.03
N THR A 59 10.82 -3.94 -0.18
CA THR A 59 10.03 -2.96 -0.94
C THR A 59 8.79 -2.53 -0.17
N TYR A 60 7.99 -3.48 0.33
CA TYR A 60 6.78 -3.18 1.10
C TYR A 60 7.09 -2.38 2.38
N SER A 61 8.17 -2.75 3.08
CA SER A 61 8.64 -2.03 4.26
C SER A 61 9.05 -0.59 3.93
N GLN A 62 9.64 -0.34 2.76
CA GLN A 62 9.99 1.01 2.34
C GLN A 62 8.72 1.86 2.15
N VAL A 63 7.72 1.32 1.46
CA VAL A 63 6.43 2.01 1.26
C VAL A 63 5.79 2.34 2.61
N LEU A 64 5.84 1.42 3.58
CA LEU A 64 5.34 1.65 4.95
C LEU A 64 6.09 2.78 5.68
N THR A 65 7.42 2.82 5.54
CA THR A 65 8.23 3.89 6.14
C THR A 65 7.89 5.23 5.49
N THR A 66 7.84 5.28 4.16
CA THR A 66 7.47 6.46 3.40
C THR A 66 6.07 6.94 3.78
N SER A 67 5.10 6.02 3.90
CA SER A 67 3.70 6.35 4.19
C SER A 67 3.48 6.93 5.59
N ARG A 68 4.42 6.68 6.51
CA ARG A 68 4.39 7.12 7.92
C ARG A 68 5.43 8.19 8.25
N SER A 69 6.20 8.67 7.27
CA SER A 69 7.41 9.48 7.48
C SER A 69 7.20 10.81 8.21
N ASP A 70 5.95 11.27 8.33
CA ASP A 70 5.52 12.33 9.25
C ASP A 70 4.20 11.90 9.88
N SER A 71 4.13 11.76 11.21
CA SER A 71 2.93 11.28 11.92
C SER A 71 1.68 12.14 11.68
N GLU A 72 1.87 13.41 11.29
CA GLU A 72 0.79 14.33 10.92
C GLU A 72 0.47 14.35 9.41
N ASN A 73 1.42 13.95 8.56
CA ASN A 73 1.38 14.10 7.10
C ASN A 73 1.70 12.80 6.36
N GLY A 74 1.29 11.66 6.92
CA GLY A 74 1.33 10.38 6.22
C GLY A 74 0.47 10.39 4.95
N LEU A 75 0.69 9.41 4.08
CA LEU A 75 -0.08 9.29 2.83
C LEU A 75 -1.59 9.16 3.12
N SER A 76 -2.44 9.78 2.29
CA SER A 76 -3.91 9.60 2.36
C SER A 76 -4.35 8.30 1.74
N ALA A 77 -3.67 7.88 0.69
CA ALA A 77 -3.90 6.62 0.00
C ALA A 77 -2.59 6.11 -0.58
N PHE A 78 -2.55 4.80 -0.82
CA PHE A 78 -1.50 4.17 -1.60
C PHE A 78 -2.11 3.25 -2.64
N THR A 79 -1.69 3.39 -3.90
CA THR A 79 -2.13 2.56 -5.01
C THR A 79 -0.98 1.69 -5.47
N TYR A 80 -1.13 0.37 -5.35
CA TYR A 80 -0.10 -0.58 -5.78
C TYR A 80 -0.25 -0.94 -7.26
N LEU A 81 0.77 -0.66 -8.05
CA LEU A 81 0.89 -0.98 -9.47
C LEU A 81 1.66 -2.29 -9.67
N ARG A 82 1.15 -3.33 -10.35
CA ARG A 82 -0.20 -3.52 -10.89
C ARG A 82 -0.61 -4.97 -10.63
N MET A 83 -1.87 -5.17 -10.24
CA MET A 83 -2.43 -6.50 -10.03
C MET A 83 -2.19 -7.39 -11.26
N ASN A 84 -1.60 -8.55 -11.01
CA ASN A 84 -1.36 -9.58 -12.01
C ASN A 84 -1.26 -10.95 -11.33
N LYS A 85 -1.05 -12.01 -12.11
CA LYS A 85 -1.05 -13.40 -11.62
C LYS A 85 0.02 -13.67 -10.55
N ARG A 86 1.16 -12.98 -10.60
CA ARG A 86 2.28 -13.19 -9.66
C ARG A 86 1.94 -12.79 -8.23
N TRP A 87 1.02 -11.84 -8.01
CA TRP A 87 0.53 -11.52 -6.66
C TRP A 87 -0.07 -12.71 -5.94
N PHE A 88 -0.70 -13.62 -6.69
CA PHE A 88 -1.41 -14.76 -6.13
C PHE A 88 -0.51 -15.99 -5.96
N GLU A 89 0.78 -15.89 -6.28
CA GLU A 89 1.77 -16.88 -5.88
C GLU A 89 1.90 -16.89 -4.35
N THR A 90 2.11 -18.06 -3.75
CA THR A 90 1.94 -18.26 -2.31
C THR A 90 2.76 -17.29 -1.44
N GLU A 91 4.04 -17.06 -1.76
CA GLU A 91 4.89 -16.16 -0.97
C GLU A 91 4.58 -14.68 -1.24
N ASN A 92 4.35 -14.30 -2.49
CA ASN A 92 3.99 -12.93 -2.85
C ASN A 92 2.65 -12.52 -2.21
N TRP A 93 1.69 -13.45 -2.16
CA TRP A 93 0.39 -13.23 -1.52
C TRP A 93 0.54 -12.98 -0.02
N LYS A 94 1.39 -13.75 0.67
CA LYS A 94 1.66 -13.54 2.10
C LYS A 94 2.24 -12.14 2.35
N HIS A 95 3.28 -11.76 1.59
CA HIS A 95 3.87 -10.42 1.71
C HIS A 95 2.86 -9.31 1.43
N LEU A 96 2.00 -9.46 0.43
CA LEU A 96 0.96 -8.49 0.10
C LEU A 96 -0.06 -8.35 1.23
N VAL A 97 -0.56 -9.47 1.77
CA VAL A 97 -1.52 -9.47 2.89
C VAL A 97 -0.91 -8.81 4.14
N ASP A 98 0.34 -9.12 4.45
CA ASP A 98 1.03 -8.51 5.59
C ASP A 98 1.27 -7.02 5.36
N PHE A 99 1.65 -6.60 4.15
CA PHE A 99 1.74 -5.19 3.78
C PHE A 99 0.41 -4.46 3.95
N MET A 100 -0.69 -5.01 3.43
CA MET A 100 -2.02 -4.42 3.54
C MET A 100 -2.47 -4.28 4.99
N ARG A 101 -2.21 -5.29 5.82
CA ARG A 101 -2.49 -5.25 7.26
C ARG A 101 -1.73 -4.13 7.95
N ASN A 102 -0.42 -4.02 7.69
CA ASN A 102 0.41 -2.97 8.26
C ASN A 102 0.00 -1.56 7.78
N MET A 103 -0.37 -1.42 6.52
CA MET A 103 -0.92 -0.16 6.00
C MET A 103 -2.22 0.24 6.71
N SER A 104 -3.08 -0.74 7.04
CA SER A 104 -4.34 -0.49 7.76
C SER A 104 -4.13 -0.17 9.24
N GLU A 105 -3.25 -0.89 9.93
CA GLU A 105 -3.03 -0.75 11.38
C GLU A 105 -2.22 0.50 11.75
N GLY A 106 -1.29 0.89 10.87
CA GLY A 106 -0.48 2.10 11.05
C GLY A 106 -0.88 3.27 10.15
N GLY A 107 -2.03 3.18 9.49
CA GLY A 107 -2.57 4.23 8.63
C GLY A 107 -3.37 5.27 9.42
N ARG A 108 -3.74 6.39 8.76
CA ARG A 108 -4.65 7.36 9.36
C ARG A 108 -6.02 6.70 9.57
N HIS A 109 -6.58 6.77 10.77
CA HIS A 109 -7.95 6.33 11.07
C HIS A 109 -8.98 7.31 10.51
N THR A 110 -8.97 7.53 9.19
CA THR A 110 -9.99 8.30 8.50
C THR A 110 -11.19 7.42 8.23
N LYS A 111 -12.39 7.92 8.53
CA LYS A 111 -13.64 7.22 8.23
C LYS A 111 -13.73 7.03 6.72
N LEU A 112 -13.68 5.77 6.26
CA LEU A 112 -13.79 5.44 4.84
C LEU A 112 -15.12 5.98 4.28
N PRO A 113 -15.12 6.50 3.03
CA PRO A 113 -16.35 6.81 2.32
C PRO A 113 -17.29 5.61 2.26
N LYS A 114 -18.60 5.85 2.23
CA LYS A 114 -19.60 4.76 2.15
C LYS A 114 -19.42 3.87 0.91
N SER A 115 -18.93 4.44 -0.20
CA SER A 115 -18.60 3.69 -1.43
C SER A 115 -17.59 2.58 -1.16
N ASP A 116 -16.61 2.85 -0.31
CA ASP A 116 -15.46 1.97 -0.06
C ASP A 116 -15.76 0.96 1.04
N LEU A 117 -16.85 1.17 1.79
CA LEU A 117 -17.42 0.22 2.74
C LEU A 117 -18.38 -0.77 2.09
N SER A 118 -18.74 -0.56 0.82
CA SER A 118 -19.62 -1.48 0.12
C SER A 118 -18.88 -2.81 -0.12
N LYS A 119 -19.45 -3.89 0.39
CA LYS A 119 -18.91 -5.23 0.14
C LYS A 119 -19.11 -5.56 -1.34
N THR A 120 -18.08 -6.08 -1.98
CA THR A 120 -18.24 -6.71 -3.29
C THR A 120 -18.79 -8.12 -3.13
N ASP A 121 -19.64 -8.58 -4.05
CA ASP A 121 -20.12 -9.98 -4.11
C ASP A 121 -19.02 -11.00 -4.47
N LEU A 122 -17.76 -10.55 -4.56
CA LEU A 122 -16.60 -11.36 -4.86
C LEU A 122 -16.30 -12.34 -3.71
N SER A 123 -16.88 -13.52 -3.78
CA SER A 123 -16.66 -14.60 -2.84
C SER A 123 -15.41 -15.39 -3.25
N ILE A 124 -14.34 -15.28 -2.45
CA ILE A 124 -13.13 -16.11 -2.61
C ILE A 124 -13.50 -17.55 -2.19
N GLY A 125 -13.94 -18.37 -3.16
CA GLY A 125 -14.46 -19.73 -2.93
C GLY A 125 -13.51 -20.73 -2.25
N PHE A 126 -12.24 -20.37 -2.06
CA PHE A 126 -11.23 -21.26 -1.47
C PHE A 126 -11.37 -21.40 0.07
N LEU A 127 -11.92 -20.40 0.76
CA LEU A 127 -12.14 -20.47 2.21
C LEU A 127 -13.39 -21.29 2.55
N THR A 128 -14.44 -21.18 1.74
CA THR A 128 -15.71 -21.91 1.92
C THR A 128 -15.53 -23.42 1.77
N LEU A 129 -14.66 -23.86 0.86
CA LEU A 129 -14.35 -25.29 0.70
C LEU A 129 -13.58 -25.87 1.89
N LYS A 130 -12.64 -25.11 2.47
CA LYS A 130 -11.91 -25.54 3.67
C LYS A 130 -12.81 -25.60 4.91
N SER A 131 -13.72 -24.62 5.08
CA SER A 131 -14.68 -24.68 6.20
C SER A 131 -15.66 -25.83 6.01
N ALA A 132 -16.23 -26.02 4.80
CA ALA A 132 -17.15 -27.11 4.51
C ALA A 132 -16.51 -28.49 4.68
N ARG A 133 -15.22 -28.64 4.33
CA ARG A 133 -14.47 -29.88 4.56
C ARG A 133 -14.21 -30.15 6.03
N LYS A 134 -13.81 -29.13 6.82
CA LYS A 134 -13.67 -29.25 8.28
C LYS A 134 -15.00 -29.61 8.96
N THR A 135 -16.11 -29.01 8.53
CA THR A 135 -17.44 -29.30 9.08
C THR A 135 -17.89 -30.73 8.74
N LYS A 136 -17.57 -31.25 7.55
CA LYS A 136 -17.84 -32.64 7.20
C LYS A 136 -16.98 -33.64 7.97
N GLU A 137 -15.69 -33.38 8.13
CA GLU A 137 -14.78 -34.25 8.90
C GLU A 137 -15.15 -34.29 10.39
N ALA A 138 -15.61 -33.17 10.97
CA ALA A 138 -16.08 -33.11 12.36
C ALA A 138 -17.47 -33.74 12.59
N ALA A 139 -18.27 -33.92 11.54
CA ALA A 139 -19.58 -34.59 11.61
C ALA A 139 -19.51 -36.11 11.36
N LEU A 140 -18.33 -36.62 11.01
CA LEU A 140 -18.05 -38.04 10.73
C LEU A 140 -17.18 -38.70 11.81
N ALA A 141 -16.84 -37.98 12.88
CA ALA A 141 -16.17 -38.48 14.08
C ALA A 141 -17.15 -38.50 15.26
#